data_AF-A0AAE1T1J7-F1
#
_entry.id   AF-A0AAE1T1J7-F1
#
_cell.length_a   1.000
_cell.length_b   1.000
_cell.length_c   1.000
_cell.angle_alpha   90.00
_cell.angle_beta   90.00
_cell.angle_gamma   90.00
#
_symmetry.space_group_name_H-M   'P 1'
#
loop_
_entity.id
_entity.type
_entity.pdbx_description
1 polymer ?
#
loop_
_entity_poly.entity_id
_entity_poly.type
_entity_poly.pdbx_seq_one_letter_code
_entity_poly.pdbx_strand_id
1 'polypeptide(L)'
;MLGLTTTIPQFRPSPRNNQHGCNGTTPFQFALILCSFGLISIGAGFVRPCSIAFGADQLDNKRNPDNERVIDSYFNWFYASVGASTFLAVTVILYIQDHFGWQVGFGVPAMLMVLSVSMFLMGSPLYVKVKGRGSLFIGLFQVVVAVFRKRHIDGQMNYNDECCYKAPESKILAPSTDFRELKLDGTASNPWSLCCVEQVKSLKSFLRVLPIWSTSFMPVVAMSVPLSIFQLKTMDRHVFPGHRFEIPAGSFSFFSIFTFDILECFYDRVVVPLLISRYPRGLSPVFRIGTGLVNSCVAMALAAITESIRRNKAIDEGFEDDPNAVLNMSVMWFVSQFALLGLAKALNSVGLIEFIYTQFPKNMSSFALAIYTVGIDIANLMCSFFL
;
A
#
# COMPACT_ATOMS: atom_id res chain seq x y z
N MET A 1 -22.65 0.61 -6.54
CA MET A 1 -22.66 -0.49 -7.53
C MET A 1 -22.49 -1.85 -6.86
N LEU A 2 -21.42 -2.08 -6.09
CA LEU A 2 -21.19 -3.37 -5.41
C LEU A 2 -22.36 -3.82 -4.50
N GLY A 3 -22.96 -2.92 -3.71
CA GLY A 3 -24.14 -3.27 -2.91
C GLY A 3 -25.34 -3.74 -3.77
N LEU A 4 -25.48 -3.23 -5.00
CA LEU A 4 -26.58 -3.61 -5.90
C LEU A 4 -26.48 -5.05 -6.39
N THR A 5 -25.26 -5.58 -6.54
CA THR A 5 -25.04 -6.99 -6.90
C THR A 5 -25.56 -7.93 -5.80
N THR A 6 -25.72 -7.40 -4.58
CA THR A 6 -26.30 -8.12 -3.46
C THR A 6 -27.78 -7.80 -3.26
N THR A 7 -28.31 -6.64 -3.63
CA THR A 7 -29.74 -6.37 -3.37
C THR A 7 -30.67 -6.85 -4.47
N ILE A 8 -30.21 -6.85 -5.73
CA ILE A 8 -31.06 -7.16 -6.89
C ILE A 8 -30.94 -8.65 -7.25
N PRO A 9 -32.04 -9.44 -7.20
CA PRO A 9 -31.98 -10.89 -7.48
C PRO A 9 -31.44 -11.24 -8.86
N GLN A 10 -31.69 -10.41 -9.87
CA GLN A 10 -31.21 -10.62 -11.25
C GLN A 10 -29.68 -10.53 -11.37
N PHE A 11 -29.02 -9.85 -10.42
CA PHE A 11 -27.56 -9.70 -10.39
C PHE A 11 -26.87 -10.79 -9.55
N ARG A 12 -27.63 -11.74 -9.01
CA ARG A 12 -27.14 -12.89 -8.25
C ARG A 12 -27.30 -14.19 -9.04
N PRO A 13 -26.40 -15.17 -8.87
CA PRO A 13 -26.67 -16.52 -9.32
C PRO A 13 -27.96 -17.05 -8.67
N SER A 14 -28.75 -17.82 -9.42
CA SER A 14 -29.98 -18.42 -8.88
C SER A 14 -29.66 -19.34 -7.69
N PRO A 15 -30.50 -19.36 -6.63
CA PRO A 15 -30.33 -20.24 -5.50
C PRO A 15 -30.25 -21.71 -5.93
N ARG A 16 -29.49 -22.51 -5.17
CA ARG A 16 -29.30 -23.95 -5.40
C ARG A 16 -30.67 -24.65 -5.41
N ASN A 17 -30.98 -25.38 -6.48
CA ASN A 17 -32.03 -26.41 -6.47
C ASN A 17 -31.37 -27.72 -6.02
N ASN A 18 -31.96 -28.40 -5.04
CA ASN A 18 -31.35 -29.43 -4.18
C ASN A 18 -30.80 -30.71 -4.85
N GLN A 19 -30.55 -30.76 -6.17
CA GLN A 19 -30.06 -31.98 -6.84
C GLN A 19 -28.96 -31.80 -7.90
N HIS A 20 -28.62 -30.58 -8.30
CA HIS A 20 -27.47 -30.33 -9.19
C HIS A 20 -26.67 -29.13 -8.69
N GLY A 21 -25.36 -29.15 -8.93
CA GLY A 21 -24.40 -28.16 -8.44
C GLY A 21 -24.79 -26.71 -8.72
N CYS A 22 -24.11 -25.77 -8.05
CA CYS A 22 -24.40 -24.35 -8.16
C CYS A 22 -24.31 -23.89 -9.64
N ASN A 23 -25.35 -23.25 -10.17
CA ASN A 23 -25.27 -22.61 -11.47
C ASN A 23 -24.15 -21.56 -11.42
N GLY A 24 -23.20 -21.66 -12.36
CA GLY A 24 -22.10 -20.72 -12.47
C GLY A 24 -22.59 -19.28 -12.71
N THR A 25 -21.79 -18.32 -12.27
CA THR A 25 -22.04 -16.89 -12.48
C THR A 25 -22.11 -16.56 -13.97
N THR A 26 -23.13 -15.81 -14.41
CA THR A 26 -23.21 -15.39 -15.81
C THR A 26 -22.11 -14.37 -16.15
N PRO A 27 -21.65 -14.28 -17.42
CA PRO A 27 -20.63 -13.29 -17.81
C PRO A 27 -21.03 -11.86 -17.45
N PHE A 28 -22.32 -11.52 -17.53
CA PHE A 28 -22.85 -10.22 -17.14
C PHE A 28 -22.70 -9.96 -15.63
N GLN A 29 -23.07 -10.92 -14.79
CA GLN A 29 -22.93 -10.81 -13.32
C GLN A 29 -21.45 -10.67 -12.93
N PHE A 30 -20.57 -11.40 -13.59
CA PHE A 30 -19.13 -11.31 -13.37
C PHE A 30 -18.57 -9.94 -13.79
N ALA A 31 -18.91 -9.46 -14.99
CA ALA A 31 -18.52 -8.14 -15.47
C ALA A 31 -19.01 -7.02 -14.53
N LEU A 32 -20.24 -7.13 -14.01
CA LEU A 32 -20.81 -6.17 -13.07
C LEU A 32 -20.01 -6.09 -11.76
N ILE A 33 -19.59 -7.24 -11.22
CA ILE A 33 -18.76 -7.31 -10.01
C ILE A 33 -17.37 -6.72 -10.29
N LEU A 34 -16.73 -7.07 -11.41
CA LEU A 34 -15.42 -6.54 -11.78
C LEU A 34 -15.45 -5.02 -12.00
N CYS A 35 -16.47 -4.51 -12.70
CA CYS A 35 -16.67 -3.07 -12.86
C CYS A 35 -16.86 -2.36 -11.50
N SER A 36 -17.59 -2.99 -10.58
CA SER A 36 -17.80 -2.46 -9.23
C SER A 36 -16.48 -2.34 -8.46
N PHE A 37 -15.65 -3.40 -8.47
CA PHE A 37 -14.34 -3.37 -7.84
C PHE A 37 -13.40 -2.36 -8.53
N GLY A 38 -13.41 -2.28 -9.86
CA GLY A 38 -12.64 -1.30 -10.62
C GLY A 38 -12.97 0.14 -10.24
N LEU A 39 -14.25 0.49 -10.13
CA LEU A 39 -14.67 1.83 -9.69
C LEU A 39 -14.27 2.14 -8.24
N ILE A 40 -14.38 1.15 -7.34
CA ILE A 40 -13.93 1.31 -5.95
C ILE A 40 -12.42 1.55 -5.89
N SER A 41 -11.64 0.77 -6.64
CA SER A 41 -10.18 0.91 -6.71
C SER A 41 -9.76 2.28 -7.28
N ILE A 42 -10.41 2.73 -8.36
CA ILE A 42 -10.17 4.06 -8.94
C ILE A 42 -10.47 5.15 -7.91
N GLY A 43 -11.65 5.11 -7.28
CA GLY A 43 -12.05 6.09 -6.28
C GLY A 43 -11.10 6.14 -5.09
N ALA A 44 -10.77 4.97 -4.53
CA ALA A 44 -9.84 4.86 -3.40
C ALA A 44 -8.41 5.34 -3.76
N GLY A 45 -7.94 5.02 -4.96
CA GLY A 45 -6.63 5.41 -5.47
C GLY A 45 -6.46 6.92 -5.62
N PHE A 46 -7.52 7.64 -6.01
CA PHE A 46 -7.48 9.11 -6.10
C PHE A 46 -7.65 9.80 -4.74
N VAL A 47 -8.58 9.31 -3.90
CA VAL A 47 -8.92 10.00 -2.65
C VAL A 47 -7.78 9.92 -1.63
N ARG A 48 -7.14 8.75 -1.46
CA ARG A 48 -6.13 8.52 -0.40
C ARG A 48 -4.92 9.48 -0.43
N PRO A 49 -4.19 9.65 -1.56
CA PRO A 49 -3.03 10.54 -1.57
C PRO A 49 -3.43 12.01 -1.53
N CYS A 50 -4.60 12.36 -2.09
CA CYS A 50 -5.06 13.75 -2.15
C CYS A 50 -5.63 14.23 -0.82
N SER A 51 -6.32 13.39 -0.04
CA SER A 51 -6.96 13.81 1.21
C SER A 51 -5.95 14.25 2.27
N ILE A 52 -4.84 13.50 2.40
CA ILE A 52 -3.78 13.80 3.37
C ILE A 52 -3.14 15.15 3.03
N ALA A 53 -2.72 15.33 1.78
CA ALA A 53 -2.08 16.55 1.30
C ALA A 53 -3.03 17.75 1.39
N PHE A 54 -4.28 17.57 0.94
CA PHE A 54 -5.29 18.63 0.97
C PHE A 54 -5.58 19.12 2.39
N GLY A 55 -5.66 18.21 3.37
CA GLY A 55 -5.87 18.60 4.77
C GLY A 55 -4.65 19.31 5.38
N ALA A 56 -3.43 18.89 5.03
CA ALA A 56 -2.21 19.60 5.44
C ALA A 56 -2.16 21.02 4.85
N ASP A 57 -2.56 21.19 3.59
CA ASP A 57 -2.65 22.49 2.91
C ASP A 57 -3.63 23.46 3.61
N GLN A 58 -4.64 22.96 4.35
CA GLN A 58 -5.56 23.83 5.10
C GLN A 58 -4.92 24.44 6.33
N LEU A 59 -3.90 23.78 6.89
CA LEU A 59 -3.26 24.16 8.15
C LEU A 59 -1.89 24.82 7.94
N ASP A 60 -1.30 24.72 6.73
CA ASP A 60 0.00 25.32 6.43
C ASP A 60 -0.08 26.85 6.41
N ASN A 61 0.30 27.45 7.53
CA ASN A 61 0.41 28.88 7.71
C ASN A 61 1.82 29.28 8.14
N LYS A 62 2.67 29.60 7.16
CA LYS A 62 4.07 30.00 7.37
C LYS A 62 4.27 31.25 8.23
N ARG A 63 3.21 32.03 8.51
CA ARG A 63 3.29 33.20 9.41
C ARG A 63 3.10 32.82 10.87
N ASN A 64 2.61 31.62 11.17
CA ASN A 64 2.45 31.11 12.52
C ASN A 64 3.80 30.55 13.01
N PRO A 65 4.36 31.04 14.14
CA PRO A 65 5.58 30.46 14.71
C PRO A 65 5.43 28.99 15.10
N ASP A 66 4.20 28.55 15.41
CA ASP A 66 3.89 27.15 15.77
C ASP A 66 3.44 26.29 14.57
N ASN A 67 3.66 26.74 13.33
CA ASN A 67 3.16 26.06 12.13
C ASN A 67 3.57 24.57 12.07
N GLU A 68 4.85 24.28 12.32
CA GLU A 68 5.38 22.91 12.29
C GLU A 68 4.66 22.02 13.30
N ARG A 69 4.46 22.51 14.53
CA ARG A 69 3.76 21.77 15.58
C ARG A 69 2.30 21.49 15.22
N VAL A 70 1.61 22.44 14.58
CA VAL A 70 0.23 22.26 14.14
C VAL A 70 0.15 21.21 13.04
N ILE A 71 1.07 21.25 12.08
CA ILE A 71 1.16 20.26 11.00
C ILE A 71 1.48 18.85 11.54
N ASP A 72 2.44 18.74 12.45
CA ASP A 72 2.77 17.46 13.10
C ASP A 72 1.57 16.90 13.88
N SER A 73 0.87 17.77 14.62
CA SER A 73 -0.34 17.37 15.34
C SER A 73 -1.44 16.89 14.40
N TYR A 74 -1.59 17.50 13.22
CA TYR A 74 -2.53 17.05 12.19
C TYR A 74 -2.17 15.66 11.69
N PHE A 75 -0.92 15.41 11.34
CA PHE A 75 -0.48 14.08 10.90
C PHE A 75 -0.71 13.04 11.99
N ASN A 76 -0.38 13.34 13.25
CA ASN A 76 -0.62 12.44 14.38
C ASN A 76 -2.10 12.07 14.54
N TRP A 77 -3.00 13.07 14.52
CA TRP A 77 -4.45 12.81 14.60
C TRP A 77 -4.99 12.08 13.37
N PHE A 78 -4.49 12.41 12.18
CA PHE A 78 -4.86 11.74 10.94
C PHE A 78 -4.51 10.24 11.01
N TYR A 79 -3.27 9.90 11.37
CA TYR A 79 -2.84 8.51 11.48
C TYR A 79 -3.54 7.76 12.62
N ALA A 80 -3.77 8.41 13.76
CA ALA A 80 -4.56 7.83 14.84
C ALA A 80 -6.01 7.51 14.39
N SER A 81 -6.64 8.42 13.64
CA SER A 81 -7.97 8.21 13.07
C SER A 81 -7.99 7.07 12.05
N VAL A 82 -6.96 6.97 11.19
CA VAL A 82 -6.83 5.87 10.22
C VAL A 82 -6.70 4.54 10.94
N GLY A 83 -5.86 4.46 11.98
CA GLY A 83 -5.71 3.27 12.81
C GLY A 83 -7.04 2.85 13.43
N ALA A 84 -7.71 3.76 14.15
CA ALA A 84 -9.02 3.49 14.76
C ALA A 84 -10.07 3.04 13.73
N SER A 85 -10.14 3.69 12.57
CA SER A 85 -11.06 3.31 11.50
C SER A 85 -10.76 1.92 10.91
N THR A 86 -9.47 1.55 10.81
CA THR A 86 -9.03 0.24 10.34
C THR A 86 -9.44 -0.84 11.33
N PHE A 87 -9.26 -0.59 12.64
CA PHE A 87 -9.73 -1.48 13.70
C PHE A 87 -11.24 -1.72 13.63
N LEU A 88 -12.04 -0.66 13.49
CA LEU A 88 -13.49 -0.77 13.33
C LEU A 88 -13.88 -1.53 12.05
N ALA A 89 -13.14 -1.33 10.95
CA ALA A 89 -13.41 -2.01 9.69
C ALA A 89 -13.17 -3.53 9.79
N VAL A 90 -12.02 -3.96 10.32
CA VAL A 90 -11.68 -5.40 10.39
C VAL A 90 -12.45 -6.14 11.49
N THR A 91 -13.08 -5.44 12.43
CA THR A 91 -13.89 -6.05 13.48
C THR A 91 -15.38 -5.90 13.18
N VAL A 92 -15.92 -4.68 13.31
CA VAL A 92 -17.36 -4.40 13.23
C VAL A 92 -17.92 -4.60 11.83
N ILE A 93 -17.25 -4.07 10.80
CA ILE A 93 -17.78 -4.19 9.42
C ILE A 93 -17.70 -5.65 8.94
N LEU A 94 -16.63 -6.37 9.25
CA LEU A 94 -16.53 -7.80 8.93
C LEU A 94 -17.55 -8.64 9.72
N TYR A 95 -17.81 -8.30 10.98
CA TYR A 95 -18.88 -8.93 11.75
C TYR A 95 -20.27 -8.72 11.12
N ILE A 96 -20.56 -7.49 10.69
CA ILE A 96 -21.81 -7.20 9.97
C ILE A 96 -21.89 -8.01 8.66
N GLN A 97 -20.79 -8.11 7.92
CA GLN A 97 -20.74 -8.88 6.66
C GLN A 97 -20.99 -10.38 6.87
N ASP A 98 -20.39 -10.97 7.91
CA ASP A 98 -20.49 -12.41 8.20
C ASP A 98 -21.87 -12.78 8.78
N HIS A 99 -22.38 -11.99 9.75
CA HIS A 99 -23.60 -12.33 10.50
C HIS A 99 -24.90 -11.74 9.92
N PHE A 100 -24.86 -10.53 9.37
CA PHE A 100 -26.03 -9.85 8.79
C PHE A 100 -26.05 -9.90 7.24
N GLY A 101 -25.01 -10.50 6.65
CA GLY A 101 -24.89 -10.71 5.21
C GLY A 101 -24.35 -9.52 4.42
N TRP A 102 -23.93 -9.83 3.20
CA TRP A 102 -23.25 -8.89 2.31
C TRP A 102 -24.08 -7.67 1.89
N GLN A 103 -25.42 -7.75 1.93
CA GLN A 103 -26.30 -6.62 1.62
C GLN A 103 -26.08 -5.46 2.60
N VAL A 104 -26.19 -5.76 3.89
CA VAL A 104 -25.97 -4.77 4.96
C VAL A 104 -24.49 -4.41 5.02
N GLY A 105 -23.62 -5.41 4.89
CA GLY A 105 -22.17 -5.25 4.96
C GLY A 105 -21.55 -4.35 3.88
N PHE A 106 -22.15 -4.25 2.70
CA PHE A 106 -21.77 -3.27 1.67
C PHE A 106 -22.56 -1.96 1.76
N GLY A 107 -23.79 -2.01 2.27
CA GLY A 107 -24.64 -0.83 2.45
C GLY A 107 -24.04 0.17 3.46
N VAL A 108 -23.55 -0.32 4.61
CA VAL A 108 -23.00 0.53 5.67
C VAL A 108 -21.80 1.37 5.18
N PRO A 109 -20.73 0.79 4.59
CA PRO A 109 -19.62 1.58 4.05
C PRO A 109 -20.04 2.54 2.93
N ALA A 110 -21.02 2.15 2.10
CA ALA A 110 -21.52 3.02 1.04
C ALA A 110 -22.21 4.27 1.61
N MET A 111 -23.04 4.11 2.65
CA MET A 111 -23.69 5.25 3.33
C MET A 111 -22.67 6.16 4.02
N LEU A 112 -21.65 5.59 4.68
CA LEU A 112 -20.56 6.36 5.28
C LEU A 112 -19.78 7.16 4.22
N MET A 113 -19.55 6.59 3.05
CA MET A 113 -18.88 7.30 1.94
C MET A 113 -19.75 8.45 1.41
N VAL A 114 -21.06 8.24 1.22
CA VAL A 114 -21.98 9.31 0.80
C VAL A 114 -21.96 10.44 1.82
N LEU A 115 -22.05 10.13 3.11
CA LEU A 115 -21.99 11.11 4.19
C LEU A 115 -20.66 11.90 4.17
N SER A 116 -19.54 11.19 4.01
CA SER A 116 -18.20 11.80 3.92
C SER A 116 -18.10 12.77 2.75
N VAL A 117 -18.56 12.37 1.56
CA VAL A 117 -18.58 13.23 0.37
C VAL A 117 -19.50 14.43 0.56
N SER A 118 -20.69 14.24 1.14
CA SER A 118 -21.61 15.34 1.44
C SER A 118 -20.97 16.37 2.39
N MET A 119 -20.34 15.91 3.49
CA MET A 119 -19.63 16.78 4.42
C MET A 119 -18.47 17.53 3.75
N PHE A 120 -17.69 16.84 2.91
CA PHE A 120 -16.59 17.44 2.16
C PHE A 120 -17.08 18.54 1.20
N LEU A 121 -18.17 18.28 0.47
CA LEU A 121 -18.75 19.26 -0.46
C LEU A 121 -19.35 20.47 0.27
N MET A 122 -20.01 20.25 1.41
CA MET A 122 -20.53 21.34 2.25
C MET A 122 -19.41 22.24 2.79
N GLY A 123 -18.23 21.67 3.09
CA GLY A 123 -17.05 22.42 3.51
C GLY A 123 -16.30 23.15 2.38
N SER A 124 -16.62 22.89 1.12
CA SER A 124 -15.91 23.44 -0.05
C SER A 124 -15.72 24.97 -0.07
N PRO A 125 -16.68 25.80 0.41
CA PRO A 125 -16.50 27.24 0.48
C PRO A 125 -15.45 27.70 1.51
N LEU A 126 -15.17 26.87 2.52
CA LEU A 126 -14.24 27.17 3.61
C LEU A 126 -12.79 26.78 3.28
N TYR A 127 -12.57 25.96 2.25
CA TYR A 127 -11.27 25.40 1.96
C TYR A 127 -10.34 26.36 1.21
N VAL A 128 -9.08 26.36 1.64
CA VAL A 128 -7.94 26.94 0.92
C VAL A 128 -7.61 26.06 -0.28
N LYS A 129 -7.68 26.63 -1.49
CA LYS A 129 -7.43 25.92 -2.76
C LYS A 129 -6.07 26.33 -3.32
N VAL A 130 -5.06 25.49 -3.08
CA VAL A 130 -3.68 25.72 -3.51
C VAL A 130 -3.54 25.44 -5.01
N LYS A 131 -2.74 26.25 -5.73
CA LYS A 131 -2.43 26.02 -7.15
C LYS A 131 -1.52 24.80 -7.31
N GLY A 132 -1.86 23.91 -8.23
CA GLY A 132 -1.09 22.69 -8.49
C GLY A 132 0.34 23.00 -8.97
N ARG A 133 1.32 22.24 -8.46
CA ARG A 133 2.69 22.19 -8.99
C ARG A 133 2.76 21.14 -10.11
N GLY A 134 3.63 21.34 -11.10
CA GLY A 134 3.76 20.42 -12.25
C GLY A 134 4.17 18.99 -11.85
N SER A 135 3.94 18.04 -12.76
CA SER A 135 4.19 16.61 -12.50
C SER A 135 5.65 16.21 -12.69
N LEU A 136 6.28 15.67 -11.64
CA LEU A 136 7.63 15.09 -11.68
C LEU A 136 7.72 13.88 -12.62
N PHE A 137 6.62 13.15 -12.84
CA PHE A 137 6.57 11.98 -13.73
C PHE A 137 6.88 12.34 -15.18
N ILE A 138 6.40 13.51 -15.64
CA ILE A 138 6.65 13.98 -17.00
C ILE A 138 8.16 14.18 -17.23
N GLY A 139 8.88 14.69 -16.22
CA GLY A 139 10.33 14.84 -16.28
C GLY A 139 11.09 13.52 -16.39
N LEU A 140 10.63 12.44 -15.73
CA LEU A 140 11.26 11.12 -15.85
C LEU A 140 11.04 10.50 -17.23
N PHE A 141 9.83 10.60 -17.78
CA PHE A 141 9.54 10.13 -19.14
C PHE A 141 10.31 10.92 -20.21
N GLN A 142 10.46 12.23 -20.02
CA GLN A 142 11.28 13.08 -20.88
C GLN A 142 12.72 12.60 -20.97
N VAL A 143 13.34 12.22 -19.84
CA VAL A 143 14.69 11.65 -19.82
C VAL A 143 14.78 10.35 -20.61
N VAL A 144 13.86 9.42 -20.37
CA VAL A 144 13.86 8.14 -21.09
C VAL A 144 13.75 8.37 -22.60
N VAL A 145 12.80 9.21 -23.03
CA VAL A 145 12.61 9.53 -24.46
C VAL A 145 13.83 10.23 -25.06
N ALA A 146 14.43 11.19 -24.35
CA ALA A 146 15.61 11.90 -24.82
C ALA A 146 16.83 10.97 -24.99
N VAL A 147 17.04 10.05 -24.03
CA VAL A 147 18.10 9.04 -24.10
C VAL A 147 17.89 8.10 -25.30
N PHE A 148 16.66 7.61 -25.51
CA PHE A 148 16.35 6.75 -26.66
C PHE A 148 16.53 7.46 -28.00
N ARG A 149 16.14 8.74 -28.09
CA ARG A 149 16.33 9.56 -29.31
C ARG A 149 17.79 9.84 -29.62
N LYS A 150 18.64 9.97 -28.61
CA LYS A 150 20.07 10.27 -28.76
C LYS A 150 20.98 9.02 -28.70
N ARG A 151 20.41 7.81 -28.65
CA ARG A 151 21.15 6.53 -28.56
C ARG A 151 22.07 6.25 -29.76
N HIS A 152 21.82 6.88 -30.91
CA HIS A 152 22.58 6.69 -32.15
C HIS A 152 23.65 7.77 -32.41
N ILE A 153 23.89 8.67 -31.45
CA ILE A 153 24.95 9.68 -31.57
C ILE A 153 26.23 9.09 -30.96
N ASP A 154 27.14 8.60 -31.82
CA ASP A 154 28.51 8.27 -31.41
C ASP A 154 29.26 9.57 -31.11
N GLY A 155 29.37 9.91 -29.82
CA GLY A 155 30.09 11.09 -29.35
C GLY A 155 31.33 10.69 -28.57
N GLN A 156 32.52 10.95 -29.13
CA GLN A 156 33.77 11.02 -28.38
C GLN A 156 33.60 12.03 -27.23
N MET A 157 33.47 11.51 -26.01
CA MET A 157 33.29 12.31 -24.81
C MET A 157 34.67 12.78 -24.34
N ASN A 158 35.09 13.98 -24.74
CA ASN A 158 36.22 14.65 -24.12
C ASN A 158 35.85 14.92 -22.65
N TYR A 159 36.65 14.38 -21.73
CA TYR A 159 36.42 14.31 -20.28
C TYR A 159 36.37 15.67 -19.56
N ASN A 160 36.43 16.79 -20.29
CA ASN A 160 36.54 18.14 -19.74
C ASN A 160 35.24 18.97 -19.78
N ASP A 161 34.15 18.47 -20.37
CA ASP A 161 32.85 19.16 -20.38
C ASP A 161 31.92 18.64 -19.27
N GLU A 162 32.26 18.95 -18.02
CA GLU A 162 31.26 19.00 -16.94
C GLU A 162 30.32 20.19 -17.17
N CYS A 163 29.38 20.06 -18.12
CA CYS A 163 28.31 21.03 -18.33
C CYS A 163 27.32 20.98 -17.15
N CYS A 164 27.71 21.62 -16.05
CA CYS A 164 26.92 21.95 -14.88
C CYS A 164 25.95 23.09 -15.21
N TYR A 165 24.67 22.79 -15.45
CA TYR A 165 23.61 23.79 -15.27
C TYR A 165 23.20 23.82 -13.79
N LYS A 166 23.90 24.62 -12.99
CA LYS A 166 23.38 25.11 -11.70
C LYS A 166 22.42 26.27 -12.00
N ALA A 167 21.17 26.18 -11.54
CA ALA A 167 20.30 27.36 -11.42
C ALA A 167 20.94 28.37 -10.42
N PRO A 168 20.71 29.68 -10.60
CA PRO A 168 21.74 30.69 -10.47
C PRO A 168 21.91 31.21 -9.04
N GLU A 169 23.15 31.20 -8.55
CA GLU A 169 23.68 32.30 -7.74
C GLU A 169 25.10 32.62 -8.23
N SER A 170 25.28 33.87 -8.62
CA SER A 170 26.54 34.53 -9.01
C SER A 170 27.04 34.34 -10.47
N LYS A 171 27.31 35.51 -11.04
CA LYS A 171 27.79 35.85 -12.39
C LYS A 171 29.07 35.07 -12.75
N ILE A 172 29.12 34.51 -13.97
CA ILE A 172 30.07 34.82 -15.06
C ILE A 172 29.74 33.87 -16.22
N LEU A 173 29.49 34.46 -17.38
CA LEU A 173 29.12 33.82 -18.64
C LEU A 173 30.40 33.55 -19.46
N ALA A 174 30.61 32.32 -19.93
CA ALA A 174 31.58 31.99 -20.98
C ALA A 174 31.12 30.74 -21.77
N PRO A 175 31.51 30.60 -23.06
CA PRO A 175 30.56 30.26 -24.12
C PRO A 175 30.70 28.80 -24.62
N SER A 176 29.57 28.20 -25.02
CA SER A 176 29.53 26.99 -25.85
C SER A 176 28.49 27.15 -26.97
N THR A 177 28.87 26.69 -28.15
CA THR A 177 28.25 26.92 -29.46
C THR A 177 27.11 25.95 -29.75
N ASP A 178 26.00 26.03 -29.00
CA ASP A 178 24.71 25.50 -29.48
C ASP A 178 23.51 26.12 -28.73
N PHE A 179 23.34 27.43 -28.87
CA PHE A 179 22.27 28.19 -28.21
C PHE A 179 20.86 27.96 -28.80
N ARG A 180 20.67 27.05 -29.75
CA ARG A 180 19.35 26.84 -30.39
C ARG A 180 18.35 26.06 -29.52
N GLU A 181 18.82 25.32 -28.52
CA GLU A 181 17.98 24.46 -27.68
C GLU A 181 17.84 24.92 -26.22
N LEU A 182 18.26 26.14 -25.86
CA LEU A 182 18.15 26.67 -24.49
C LEU A 182 17.45 28.03 -24.47
N LYS A 183 16.54 28.22 -23.50
CA LYS A 183 15.98 29.53 -23.17
C LYS A 183 17.00 30.35 -22.37
N LEU A 184 16.87 31.68 -22.40
CA LEU A 184 17.73 32.62 -21.66
C LEU A 184 17.86 32.28 -20.17
N ASP A 185 16.86 31.60 -19.59
CA ASP A 185 16.79 31.21 -18.19
C ASP A 185 17.57 29.91 -17.85
N GLY A 186 18.28 29.31 -18.83
CA GLY A 186 19.02 28.06 -18.66
C GLY A 186 18.16 26.78 -18.73
N THR A 187 16.85 26.91 -18.92
CA THR A 187 15.95 25.77 -19.19
C THR A 187 16.00 25.33 -20.65
N ALA A 188 15.89 24.01 -20.88
CA ALA A 188 15.80 23.44 -22.23
C ALA A 188 14.60 24.01 -23.01
N SER A 189 14.86 24.45 -24.24
CA SER A 189 13.87 24.90 -25.22
C SER A 189 12.94 23.76 -25.62
N ASN A 190 13.47 22.52 -25.69
CA ASN A 190 12.68 21.29 -25.81
C ASN A 190 13.09 20.26 -24.73
N PRO A 191 12.28 20.11 -23.66
CA PRO A 191 12.54 19.14 -22.58
C PRO A 191 12.60 17.67 -23.03
N TRP A 192 12.14 17.37 -24.25
CA TRP A 192 12.13 16.02 -24.84
C TRP A 192 13.36 15.73 -25.73
N SER A 193 14.24 16.70 -25.97
CA SER A 193 15.53 16.52 -26.68
C SER A 193 16.74 16.77 -25.78
N LEU A 194 16.61 17.64 -24.77
CA LEU A 194 17.67 18.01 -23.84
C LEU A 194 17.16 17.88 -22.39
N CYS A 195 17.88 17.11 -21.56
CA CYS A 195 17.49 16.84 -20.18
C CYS A 195 18.43 17.49 -19.18
N CYS A 196 17.89 17.97 -18.07
CA CYS A 196 18.70 18.51 -16.99
C CYS A 196 19.42 17.39 -16.23
N VAL A 197 20.63 17.66 -15.73
CA VAL A 197 21.44 16.71 -14.93
C VAL A 197 20.67 16.18 -13.71
N GLU A 198 19.81 17.01 -13.12
CA GLU A 198 18.93 16.62 -12.01
C GLU A 198 17.94 15.51 -12.39
N GLN A 199 17.39 15.54 -13.60
CA GLN A 199 16.45 14.52 -14.07
C GLN A 199 17.18 13.19 -14.33
N VAL A 200 18.41 13.24 -14.86
CA VAL A 200 19.25 12.04 -15.05
C VAL A 200 19.66 11.44 -13.71
N LYS A 201 20.04 12.28 -12.72
CA LYS A 201 20.35 11.83 -11.36
C LYS A 201 19.14 11.16 -10.70
N SER A 202 17.95 11.72 -10.91
CA SER A 202 16.68 11.18 -10.45
C SER A 202 16.42 9.77 -11.02
N LEU A 203 16.61 9.59 -12.32
CA LEU A 203 16.47 8.28 -12.98
C LEU A 203 17.52 7.27 -12.49
N LYS A 204 18.77 7.69 -12.32
CA LYS A 204 19.85 6.83 -11.80
C LYS A 204 19.58 6.36 -10.36
N SER A 205 19.06 7.24 -9.51
CA SER A 205 18.61 6.88 -8.16
C SER A 205 17.47 5.87 -8.19
N PHE A 206 16.48 6.05 -9.06
CA PHE A 206 15.38 5.08 -9.25
C PHE A 206 15.90 3.69 -9.64
N LEU A 207 16.77 3.61 -10.66
CA LEU A 207 17.34 2.34 -11.12
C LEU A 207 18.16 1.62 -10.04
N ARG A 208 18.83 2.35 -9.15
CA ARG A 208 19.58 1.78 -8.02
C ARG A 208 18.67 1.16 -6.96
N VAL A 209 17.47 1.72 -6.77
CA VAL A 209 16.51 1.25 -5.75
C VAL A 209 15.76 0.00 -6.20
N LEU A 210 15.54 -0.18 -7.51
CA LEU A 210 14.72 -1.26 -8.08
C LEU A 210 15.04 -2.67 -7.54
N PRO A 211 16.30 -3.12 -7.40
CA PRO A 211 16.59 -4.47 -6.93
C PRO A 211 16.16 -4.74 -5.48
N ILE A 212 16.33 -3.77 -4.57
CA ILE A 212 15.92 -3.91 -3.16
C ILE A 212 14.41 -3.70 -3.01
N TRP A 213 13.85 -2.83 -3.85
CA TRP A 213 12.42 -2.61 -3.90
C TRP A 213 11.65 -3.86 -4.36
N SER A 214 12.16 -4.59 -5.36
CA SER A 214 11.50 -5.80 -5.86
C SER A 214 11.55 -6.99 -4.88
N THR A 215 12.64 -7.14 -4.10
CA THR A 215 12.70 -8.21 -3.08
C THR A 215 11.67 -8.02 -1.98
N SER A 216 11.25 -6.78 -1.73
CA SER A 216 10.27 -6.43 -0.70
C SER A 216 8.82 -6.78 -1.08
N PHE A 217 8.58 -7.38 -2.25
CA PHE A 217 7.24 -7.87 -2.64
C PHE A 217 6.84 -9.12 -1.85
N MET A 218 7.79 -9.97 -1.47
CA MET A 218 7.49 -11.30 -0.90
C MET A 218 6.69 -11.28 0.41
N PRO A 219 7.00 -10.41 1.40
CA PRO A 219 6.18 -10.32 2.62
C PRO A 219 4.74 -9.87 2.34
N VAL A 220 4.53 -9.05 1.32
CA VAL A 220 3.20 -8.61 0.91
C VAL A 220 2.45 -9.76 0.24
N VAL A 221 3.09 -10.49 -0.67
CA VAL A 221 2.51 -11.70 -1.29
C VAL A 221 2.07 -12.70 -0.23
N ALA A 222 2.92 -12.98 0.77
CA ALA A 222 2.65 -13.92 1.85
C ALA A 222 1.42 -13.53 2.71
N MET A 223 1.15 -12.24 2.86
CA MET A 223 0.03 -11.73 3.64
C MET A 223 -1.28 -11.65 2.84
N SER A 224 -1.19 -11.43 1.53
CA SER A 224 -2.34 -11.18 0.66
C SER A 224 -3.05 -12.44 0.16
N VAL A 225 -2.75 -13.62 0.72
CA VAL A 225 -3.29 -14.90 0.26
C VAL A 225 -4.73 -15.10 0.81
N PRO A 226 -5.79 -15.02 -0.02
CA PRO A 226 -7.17 -15.29 0.41
C PRO A 226 -7.41 -16.71 0.96
N LEU A 227 -6.52 -17.67 0.67
CA LEU A 227 -6.60 -19.06 1.17
C LEU A 227 -6.74 -19.12 2.69
N SER A 228 -6.10 -18.22 3.43
CA SER A 228 -6.19 -18.21 4.89
C SER A 228 -7.63 -18.02 5.38
N ILE A 229 -8.46 -17.22 4.69
CA ILE A 229 -9.86 -17.06 5.09
C ILE A 229 -10.64 -18.37 4.93
N PHE A 230 -10.37 -19.13 3.87
CA PHE A 230 -11.00 -20.43 3.65
C PHE A 230 -10.56 -21.46 4.69
N GLN A 231 -9.27 -21.49 5.04
CA GLN A 231 -8.75 -22.35 6.10
C GLN A 231 -9.44 -22.05 7.45
N LEU A 232 -9.52 -20.76 7.81
CA LEU A 232 -10.14 -20.31 9.05
C LEU A 232 -11.64 -20.64 9.14
N LYS A 233 -12.37 -20.71 8.01
CA LYS A 233 -13.78 -21.11 7.99
C LYS A 233 -14.03 -22.56 8.39
N THR A 234 -13.03 -23.42 8.20
CA THR A 234 -13.10 -24.87 8.55
C THR A 234 -12.63 -25.16 9.97
N MET A 235 -12.34 -24.14 10.78
CA MET A 235 -11.80 -24.28 12.13
C MET A 235 -12.77 -23.74 13.17
N ASP A 236 -12.63 -24.17 14.42
CA ASP A 236 -13.41 -23.62 15.52
C ASP A 236 -12.96 -22.19 15.82
N ARG A 237 -13.85 -21.23 15.52
CA ARG A 237 -13.63 -19.77 15.64
C ARG A 237 -14.02 -19.20 17.01
N HIS A 238 -14.32 -20.05 17.99
CA HIS A 238 -14.57 -19.63 19.37
C HIS A 238 -13.25 -19.40 20.12
N VAL A 239 -13.13 -18.25 20.78
CA VAL A 239 -11.90 -17.84 21.49
C VAL A 239 -11.77 -18.50 22.86
N PHE A 240 -12.88 -18.58 23.60
CA PHE A 240 -12.91 -19.08 24.96
C PHE A 240 -13.86 -20.28 25.04
N PRO A 241 -13.44 -21.38 25.71
CA PRO A 241 -14.31 -22.53 25.95
C PRO A 241 -15.63 -22.07 26.61
N GLY A 242 -16.77 -22.46 26.03
CA GLY A 242 -18.10 -22.18 26.57
C GLY A 242 -18.76 -20.85 26.17
N HIS A 243 -18.08 -19.99 25.39
CA HIS A 243 -18.69 -18.79 24.82
C HIS A 243 -19.32 -19.08 23.47
N ARG A 244 -20.49 -18.47 23.18
CA ARG A 244 -21.22 -18.65 21.91
C ARG A 244 -20.83 -17.66 20.81
N PHE A 245 -19.82 -16.82 21.06
CA PHE A 245 -19.43 -15.77 20.11
C PHE A 245 -18.42 -16.33 19.11
N GLU A 246 -18.83 -16.38 17.85
CA GLU A 246 -18.00 -16.83 16.74
C GLU A 246 -17.38 -15.63 16.02
N ILE A 247 -16.04 -15.59 15.97
CA ILE A 247 -15.33 -14.52 15.29
C ILE A 247 -15.43 -14.71 13.77
N PRO A 248 -15.72 -13.66 12.98
CA PRO A 248 -15.66 -13.73 11.53
C PRO A 248 -14.27 -14.16 11.04
N ALA A 249 -14.18 -15.12 10.11
CA ALA A 249 -12.90 -15.64 9.61
C ALA A 249 -12.01 -14.51 9.05
N GLY A 250 -12.61 -13.52 8.36
CA GLY A 250 -11.87 -12.36 7.84
C GLY A 250 -11.28 -11.45 8.92
N SER A 251 -11.82 -11.47 10.14
CA SER A 251 -11.35 -10.62 11.24
C SER A 251 -10.01 -11.06 11.82
N PHE A 252 -9.50 -12.26 11.51
CA PHE A 252 -8.20 -12.73 12.01
C PHE A 252 -7.01 -11.93 11.47
N SER A 253 -7.17 -11.22 10.34
CA SER A 253 -6.19 -10.24 9.85
C SER A 253 -5.91 -9.11 10.85
N PHE A 254 -6.81 -8.91 11.84
CA PHE A 254 -6.59 -8.03 12.99
C PHE A 254 -5.25 -8.31 13.68
N PHE A 255 -4.89 -9.59 13.90
CA PHE A 255 -3.67 -9.93 14.64
C PHE A 255 -2.40 -9.46 13.92
N SER A 256 -2.39 -9.48 12.59
CA SER A 256 -1.27 -8.94 11.81
C SER A 256 -1.19 -7.42 11.90
N ILE A 257 -2.33 -6.72 11.79
CA ILE A 257 -2.38 -5.26 11.88
C ILE A 257 -1.97 -4.80 13.28
N PHE A 258 -2.52 -5.45 14.31
CA PHE A 258 -2.21 -5.15 15.70
C PHE A 258 -0.73 -5.39 16.03
N THR A 259 -0.16 -6.49 15.53
CA THR A 259 1.28 -6.76 15.73
C THR A 259 2.15 -5.74 15.02
N PHE A 260 1.75 -5.32 13.81
CA PHE A 260 2.43 -4.25 13.07
C PHE A 260 2.44 -2.95 13.89
N ASP A 261 1.29 -2.48 14.36
CA ASP A 261 1.14 -1.22 15.08
C ASP A 261 1.90 -1.22 16.42
N ILE A 262 1.79 -2.31 17.20
CA ILE A 262 2.51 -2.45 18.47
C ILE A 262 4.02 -2.42 18.24
N LEU A 263 4.51 -3.13 17.23
CA LEU A 263 5.94 -3.20 17.00
C LEU A 263 6.51 -1.87 16.53
N GLU A 264 5.77 -1.11 15.72
CA GLU A 264 6.15 0.25 15.33
C GLU A 264 6.25 1.15 16.57
N CYS A 265 5.23 1.14 17.42
CA CYS A 265 5.25 1.88 18.69
C CYS A 265 6.42 1.45 19.59
N PHE A 266 6.65 0.14 19.71
CA PHE A 266 7.76 -0.40 20.51
C PHE A 266 9.11 -0.01 19.94
N TYR A 267 9.27 -0.04 18.62
CA TYR A 267 10.50 0.34 17.95
C TYR A 267 10.84 1.81 18.23
N ASP A 268 9.88 2.72 18.05
CA ASP A 268 10.13 4.15 18.23
C ASP A 268 10.29 4.54 19.70
N ARG A 269 9.55 3.90 20.62
CA ARG A 269 9.55 4.28 22.05
C ARG A 269 10.62 3.58 22.87
N VAL A 270 11.06 2.40 22.45
CA VAL A 270 11.99 1.57 23.24
C VAL A 270 13.29 1.35 22.46
N VAL A 271 13.20 0.83 21.23
CA VAL A 271 14.40 0.44 20.47
C VAL A 271 15.23 1.65 20.05
N VAL A 272 14.60 2.69 19.50
CA VAL A 272 15.31 3.90 19.03
C VAL A 272 16.03 4.62 20.18
N PRO A 273 15.39 4.93 21.34
CA PRO A 273 16.09 5.56 22.46
C PRO A 273 17.24 4.73 23.02
N LEU A 274 17.13 3.40 23.05
CA LEU A 274 18.20 2.51 23.52
C LEU A 274 19.39 2.47 22.55
N LEU A 275 19.11 2.54 21.24
CA LEU A 275 20.15 2.46 20.21
C LEU A 275 20.77 3.82 19.88
N ILE A 276 20.15 4.94 20.27
CA ILE A 276 20.58 6.29 19.85
C ILE A 276 22.03 6.61 20.25
N SER A 277 22.50 6.02 21.37
CA SER A 277 23.89 6.17 21.83
C SER A 277 24.92 5.55 20.88
N ARG A 278 24.53 4.56 20.07
CA ARG A 278 25.44 3.82 19.18
C ARG A 278 25.11 4.01 17.70
N TYR A 279 23.82 4.18 17.39
CA TYR A 279 23.29 4.35 16.05
C TYR A 279 22.30 5.53 16.04
N PRO A 280 22.72 6.74 15.64
CA PRO A 280 21.90 7.95 15.74
C PRO A 280 20.64 7.94 14.85
N ARG A 281 20.50 6.94 13.97
CA ARG A 281 19.30 6.72 13.12
C ARG A 281 18.58 5.40 13.42
N GLY A 282 18.92 4.71 14.52
CA GLY A 282 18.39 3.39 14.83
C GLY A 282 18.98 2.27 13.95
N LEU A 283 18.22 1.21 13.69
CA LEU A 283 18.66 0.08 12.87
C LEU A 283 18.81 0.48 11.40
N SER A 284 19.82 -0.09 10.74
CA SER A 284 20.03 0.12 9.29
C SER A 284 18.78 -0.28 8.48
N PRO A 285 18.32 0.55 7.52
CA PRO A 285 17.14 0.25 6.70
C PRO A 285 17.24 -1.10 5.99
N VAL A 286 18.42 -1.43 5.44
CA VAL A 286 18.66 -2.71 4.74
C VAL A 286 18.58 -3.89 5.69
N PHE A 287 19.04 -3.73 6.94
CA PHE A 287 18.91 -4.76 7.96
C PHE A 287 17.45 -5.00 8.34
N ARG A 288 16.66 -3.93 8.49
CA ARG A 288 15.20 -4.02 8.73
C ARG A 288 14.48 -4.73 7.58
N ILE A 289 14.82 -4.40 6.34
CA ILE A 289 14.29 -5.08 5.14
C ILE A 289 14.60 -6.57 5.17
N GLY A 290 15.87 -6.95 5.40
CA GLY A 290 16.32 -8.33 5.43
C GLY A 290 15.68 -9.16 6.54
N THR A 291 15.60 -8.61 7.77
CA THR A 291 14.93 -9.28 8.90
C THR A 291 13.44 -9.49 8.65
N GLY A 292 12.75 -8.52 8.04
CA GLY A 292 11.36 -8.67 7.63
C GLY A 292 11.17 -9.79 6.59
N LEU A 293 12.09 -9.94 5.63
CA LEU A 293 12.06 -11.04 4.65
C LEU A 293 12.22 -12.40 5.32
N VAL A 294 13.21 -12.55 6.21
CA VAL A 294 13.41 -13.81 6.94
C VAL A 294 12.18 -14.17 7.76
N ASN A 295 11.60 -13.20 8.49
CA ASN A 295 10.37 -13.42 9.27
C ASN A 295 9.18 -13.83 8.40
N SER A 296 9.06 -13.30 7.18
CA SER A 296 8.00 -13.73 6.26
C SER A 296 8.16 -15.20 5.84
N CYS A 297 9.39 -15.67 5.60
CA CYS A 297 9.65 -17.09 5.31
C CYS A 297 9.30 -17.99 6.49
N VAL A 298 9.65 -17.58 7.72
CA VAL A 298 9.30 -18.31 8.94
C VAL A 298 7.78 -18.37 9.12
N ALA A 299 7.08 -17.26 8.87
CA ALA A 299 5.62 -17.23 8.95
C ALA A 299 4.96 -18.18 7.94
N MET A 300 5.46 -18.23 6.70
CA MET A 300 4.96 -19.15 5.67
C MET A 300 5.28 -20.62 5.97
N ALA A 301 6.45 -20.91 6.55
CA ALA A 301 6.78 -22.25 7.01
C ALA A 301 5.83 -22.70 8.13
N LEU A 302 5.53 -21.81 9.08
CA LEU A 302 4.57 -22.07 10.15
C LEU A 302 3.15 -22.28 9.61
N ALA A 303 2.77 -21.52 8.58
CA ALA A 303 1.50 -21.70 7.90
C ALA A 303 1.39 -23.05 7.18
N ALA A 304 2.45 -23.48 6.50
CA ALA A 304 2.52 -24.79 5.88
C ALA A 304 2.41 -25.93 6.90
N ILE A 305 3.09 -25.81 8.04
CA ILE A 305 3.02 -26.80 9.14
C ILE A 305 1.60 -26.84 9.72
N THR A 306 1.03 -25.68 10.03
CA THR A 306 -0.32 -25.59 10.62
C THR A 306 -1.38 -26.14 9.68
N GLU A 307 -1.26 -25.86 8.38
CA GLU A 307 -2.15 -26.41 7.37
C GLU A 307 -1.99 -27.93 7.22
N SER A 308 -0.75 -28.44 7.28
CA SER A 308 -0.52 -29.89 7.26
C SER A 308 -1.21 -30.59 8.44
N ILE A 309 -1.14 -29.99 9.64
CA ILE A 309 -1.83 -30.51 10.83
C ILE A 309 -3.35 -30.44 10.66
N ARG A 310 -3.87 -29.28 10.22
CA ARG A 310 -5.31 -29.07 9.97
C ARG A 310 -5.85 -30.09 8.96
N ARG A 311 -5.14 -30.31 7.86
CA ARG A 311 -5.51 -31.25 6.80
C ARG A 311 -5.50 -32.70 7.29
N ASN A 312 -4.46 -33.11 8.02
CA ASN A 312 -4.41 -34.47 8.58
C ASN A 312 -5.56 -34.71 9.56
N LYS A 313 -5.89 -33.71 10.38
CA LYS A 313 -7.03 -33.81 11.28
C LYS A 313 -8.38 -33.91 10.55
N ALA A 314 -8.53 -33.21 9.42
CA ALA A 314 -9.71 -33.34 8.57
C ALA A 314 -9.86 -34.75 7.99
N ILE A 315 -8.74 -35.37 7.60
CA ILE A 315 -8.69 -36.77 7.16
C ILE A 315 -9.10 -37.71 8.29
N ASP A 316 -8.50 -37.55 9.47
CA ASP A 316 -8.77 -38.42 10.64
C ASP A 316 -10.23 -38.33 11.13
N GLU A 317 -10.85 -37.15 11.02
CA GLU A 317 -12.27 -36.92 11.36
C GLU A 317 -13.25 -37.32 10.23
N GLY A 318 -12.75 -37.72 9.06
CA GLY A 318 -13.55 -38.16 7.91
C GLY A 318 -14.19 -37.02 7.09
N PHE A 319 -13.64 -35.80 7.19
CA PHE A 319 -14.13 -34.60 6.51
C PHE A 319 -13.36 -34.25 5.22
N GLU A 320 -12.68 -35.23 4.60
CA GLU A 320 -11.85 -35.01 3.40
C GLU A 320 -12.59 -34.31 2.26
N ASP A 321 -13.84 -34.71 2.02
CA ASP A 321 -14.67 -34.22 0.91
C ASP A 321 -15.73 -33.19 1.35
N ASP A 322 -15.74 -32.76 2.61
CA ASP A 322 -16.70 -31.76 3.11
C ASP A 322 -16.04 -30.36 3.24
N PRO A 323 -16.24 -29.46 2.27
CA PRO A 323 -15.65 -28.12 2.31
C PRO A 323 -16.28 -27.20 3.38
N ASN A 324 -17.40 -27.59 3.99
CA ASN A 324 -18.08 -26.79 5.02
C ASN A 324 -17.95 -27.39 6.42
N ALA A 325 -17.27 -28.53 6.57
CA ALA A 325 -17.04 -29.12 7.87
C ALA A 325 -16.17 -28.20 8.75
N VAL A 326 -16.56 -28.12 10.02
CA VAL A 326 -15.79 -27.39 11.04
C VAL A 326 -15.06 -28.41 11.90
N LEU A 327 -13.74 -28.38 11.80
CA LEU A 327 -12.83 -29.25 12.53
C LEU A 327 -12.80 -28.87 14.01
N ASN A 328 -12.59 -29.85 14.88
CA ASN A 328 -12.35 -29.61 16.30
C ASN A 328 -10.91 -29.09 16.55
N MET A 329 -10.51 -28.05 15.83
CA MET A 329 -9.20 -27.41 15.94
C MET A 329 -9.41 -25.92 16.13
N SER A 330 -8.88 -25.37 17.23
CA SER A 330 -9.00 -23.94 17.49
C SER A 330 -8.27 -23.13 16.43
N VAL A 331 -8.95 -22.11 15.93
CA VAL A 331 -8.40 -21.10 15.03
C VAL A 331 -7.17 -20.37 15.58
N MET A 332 -6.94 -20.41 16.90
CA MET A 332 -5.81 -19.74 17.56
C MET A 332 -4.43 -20.19 17.08
N TRP A 333 -4.32 -21.39 16.50
CA TRP A 333 -3.09 -21.86 15.86
C TRP A 333 -2.60 -20.88 14.78
N PHE A 334 -3.52 -20.27 14.03
CA PHE A 334 -3.21 -19.30 12.98
C PHE A 334 -2.76 -17.93 13.51
N VAL A 335 -2.98 -17.61 14.79
CA VAL A 335 -2.59 -16.30 15.34
C VAL A 335 -1.07 -16.10 15.26
N SER A 336 -0.30 -17.17 15.50
CA SER A 336 1.16 -17.13 15.45
C SER A 336 1.71 -16.71 14.09
N GLN A 337 1.23 -17.30 12.99
CA GLN A 337 1.60 -16.91 11.63
C GLN A 337 1.15 -15.49 11.28
N PHE A 338 -0.06 -15.07 11.71
CA PHE A 338 -0.54 -13.71 11.47
C PHE A 338 0.31 -12.67 12.21
N ALA A 339 0.69 -12.95 13.46
CA ALA A 339 1.59 -12.09 14.22
C ALA A 339 2.98 -11.98 13.57
N LEU A 340 3.56 -13.11 13.14
CA LEU A 340 4.84 -13.12 12.43
C LEU A 340 4.78 -12.35 11.09
N LEU A 341 3.68 -12.45 10.34
CA LEU A 341 3.46 -11.65 9.13
C LEU A 341 3.35 -10.15 9.44
N GLY A 342 2.68 -9.79 10.54
CA GLY A 342 2.61 -8.40 11.02
C GLY A 342 4.01 -7.85 11.36
N LEU A 343 4.80 -8.62 12.11
CA LEU A 343 6.20 -8.33 12.43
C LEU A 343 7.07 -8.19 11.17
N ALA A 344 6.95 -9.12 10.23
CA ALA A 344 7.66 -9.09 8.97
C ALA A 344 7.36 -7.81 8.17
N LYS A 345 6.08 -7.43 8.12
CA LYS A 345 5.62 -6.23 7.43
C LYS A 345 6.12 -4.95 8.10
N ALA A 346 6.09 -4.86 9.42
CA ALA A 346 6.55 -3.68 10.16
C ALA A 346 8.05 -3.42 9.93
N LEU A 347 8.87 -4.48 9.95
CA LEU A 347 10.30 -4.36 9.68
C LEU A 347 10.58 -4.04 8.20
N ASN A 348 9.92 -4.76 7.28
CA ASN A 348 10.19 -4.62 5.85
C ASN A 348 9.64 -3.32 5.27
N SER A 349 8.39 -2.96 5.53
CA SER A 349 7.74 -1.79 4.94
C SER A 349 8.38 -0.49 5.40
N VAL A 350 8.59 -0.34 6.72
CA VAL A 350 9.19 0.88 7.25
C VAL A 350 10.66 0.99 6.82
N GLY A 351 11.41 -0.12 6.84
CA GLY A 351 12.78 -0.18 6.33
C GLY A 351 12.88 0.17 4.84
N LEU A 352 11.93 -0.29 4.02
CA LEU A 352 11.88 0.03 2.59
C LEU A 352 11.60 1.52 2.34
N ILE A 353 10.60 2.09 3.02
CA ILE A 353 10.27 3.52 2.89
C ILE A 353 11.49 4.36 3.26
N GLU A 354 12.11 4.08 4.42
CA GLU A 354 13.32 4.77 4.89
C GLU A 354 14.47 4.64 3.88
N PHE A 355 14.72 3.43 3.36
CA PHE A 355 15.73 3.18 2.34
C PHE A 355 15.50 4.02 1.08
N ILE A 356 14.27 4.04 0.54
CA ILE A 356 13.94 4.82 -0.67
C ILE A 356 14.22 6.30 -0.42
N TYR A 357 13.82 6.85 0.73
CA TYR A 357 14.09 8.24 1.09
C TYR A 357 15.57 8.58 1.20
N THR A 358 16.43 7.63 1.62
CA THR A 358 17.89 7.86 1.64
C THR A 358 18.53 7.89 0.26
N GLN A 359 17.95 7.19 -0.73
CA GLN A 359 18.50 7.10 -2.09
C GLN A 359 17.97 8.19 -3.02
N PHE A 360 16.76 8.69 -2.75
CA PHE A 360 16.13 9.71 -3.58
C PHE A 360 16.53 11.13 -3.13
N PRO A 361 16.75 12.05 -4.08
CA PRO A 361 16.94 13.45 -3.74
C PRO A 361 15.66 14.04 -3.10
N LYS A 362 15.83 15.09 -2.28
CA LYS A 362 14.74 15.68 -1.47
C LYS A 362 13.51 16.12 -2.28
N ASN A 363 13.70 16.47 -3.56
CA ASN A 363 12.63 16.87 -4.47
C ASN A 363 11.77 15.70 -4.98
N MET A 364 12.10 14.45 -4.65
CA MET A 364 11.41 13.23 -5.11
C MET A 364 10.62 12.51 -4.00
N SER A 365 10.29 13.17 -2.90
CA SER A 365 9.53 12.56 -1.78
C SER A 365 8.18 11.97 -2.22
N SER A 366 7.41 12.70 -3.03
CA SER A 366 6.13 12.18 -3.56
C SER A 366 6.32 10.97 -4.48
N PHE A 367 7.43 10.92 -5.22
CA PHE A 367 7.76 9.77 -6.07
C PHE A 367 8.19 8.55 -5.24
N ALA A 368 8.89 8.76 -4.10
CA ALA A 368 9.23 7.70 -3.13
C ALA A 368 7.98 6.98 -2.59
N LEU A 369 6.95 7.75 -2.23
CA LEU A 369 5.69 7.18 -1.75
C LEU A 369 4.94 6.45 -2.88
N ALA A 370 4.93 7.02 -4.09
CA ALA A 370 4.25 6.42 -5.24
C ALA A 370 4.88 5.08 -5.68
N ILE A 371 6.22 4.98 -5.74
CA ILE A 371 6.88 3.71 -6.07
C ILE A 371 6.62 2.66 -4.98
N TYR A 372 6.57 3.06 -3.70
CA TYR A 372 6.21 2.15 -2.61
C TYR A 372 4.80 1.57 -2.79
N THR A 373 3.79 2.42 -3.05
CA THR A 373 2.41 1.95 -3.26
C THR A 373 2.28 1.08 -4.51
N VAL A 374 2.94 1.45 -5.61
CA VAL A 374 2.98 0.61 -6.83
C VAL A 374 3.59 -0.75 -6.55
N GLY A 375 4.60 -0.83 -5.67
CA GLY A 375 5.22 -2.09 -5.28
C GLY A 375 4.25 -3.02 -4.54
N ILE A 376 3.43 -2.46 -3.65
CA ILE A 376 2.36 -3.22 -2.97
C ILE A 376 1.35 -3.76 -3.98
N ASP A 377 0.94 -2.94 -4.96
CA ASP A 377 -0.02 -3.36 -5.98
C ASP A 377 0.54 -4.45 -6.90
N ILE A 378 1.80 -4.34 -7.31
CA ILE A 378 2.50 -5.40 -8.07
C ILE A 378 2.56 -6.69 -7.25
N ALA A 379 2.88 -6.61 -5.97
CA ALA A 379 2.90 -7.79 -5.09
C ALA A 379 1.51 -8.45 -4.97
N ASN A 380 0.43 -7.66 -4.86
CA ASN A 380 -0.93 -8.19 -4.86
C ASN A 380 -1.32 -8.84 -6.20
N LEU A 381 -0.85 -8.30 -7.33
CA LEU A 381 -1.02 -8.93 -8.64
C LEU A 381 -0.23 -10.25 -8.72
N MET A 382 1.01 -10.28 -8.24
CA MET A 382 1.80 -11.52 -8.15
C MET A 382 1.11 -12.58 -7.31
N CYS A 383 0.49 -12.21 -6.19
CA CYS A 383 -0.32 -13.12 -5.39
C CYS A 383 -1.45 -13.76 -6.20
N SER A 384 -2.11 -13.00 -7.08
CA SER A 384 -3.16 -13.52 -7.97
C SER A 384 -2.64 -14.49 -9.03
N PHE A 385 -1.35 -14.46 -9.37
CA PHE A 385 -0.74 -15.43 -10.29
C PHE A 385 -0.31 -16.73 -9.60
N PHE A 386 -0.06 -16.70 -8.29
CA PHE A 386 0.32 -17.88 -7.51
C PHE A 386 -0.87 -18.68 -6.99
N LEU A 387 -2.06 -18.09 -7.00
CA LEU A 387 -3.35 -18.69 -6.65
C LEU A 387 -4.04 -19.23 -7.91
#